data_AF-X1NHT9-F1
#
_entry.id   AF-X1NHT9-F1
#
_cell.length_a   1.000
_cell.length_b   1.000
_cell.length_c   1.000
_cell.angle_alpha   90.00
_cell.angle_beta   90.00
_cell.angle_gamma   90.00
#
_symmetry.space_group_name_H-M   'P 1'
#
loop_
_entity.id
_entity.type
_entity.pdbx_description
1 polymer ?
#
loop_
_entity_poly.entity_id
_entity_poly.type
_entity_poly.pdbx_seq_one_letter_code
_entity_poly.pdbx_strand_id
1 'polypeptide(L)' 'MAIKRDYYEVLGVPRNASDEEIKRTFRKLAFQYHPDHNKNPGAEDKFKEI' A
#
# COMPACT_ATOMS: atom_id res chain seq x y z
N MET A 1 0.22 4.02 -23.46
CA MET A 1 0.28 5.02 -22.37
C MET A 1 0.95 4.36 -21.18
N ALA A 2 2.13 4.81 -20.75
CA ALA A 2 2.78 4.23 -19.58
C ALA A 2 1.97 4.58 -18.33
N ILE A 3 1.10 3.68 -17.90
CA ILE A 3 0.46 3.70 -16.59
C ILE A 3 1.56 3.38 -15.58
N LYS A 4 2.41 4.38 -15.31
CA LYS A 4 3.25 4.41 -14.11
C LYS A 4 2.24 4.45 -12.97
N ARG A 5 1.84 3.28 -12.46
CA ARG A 5 1.14 3.21 -11.18
C ARG A 5 2.07 3.87 -10.19
N ASP A 6 1.69 5.05 -9.73
CA ASP A 6 2.49 5.82 -8.80
C ASP A 6 2.51 5.05 -7.48
N TYR A 7 3.53 4.23 -7.28
CA TYR A 7 3.71 3.42 -6.06
C TYR A 7 3.62 4.29 -4.80
N TYR A 8 4.06 5.54 -4.91
CA TYR A 8 3.92 6.56 -3.87
C TYR A 8 2.45 6.87 -3.58
N GLU A 9 1.59 7.03 -4.59
CA GLU A 9 0.14 7.24 -4.40
C GLU A 9 -0.56 6.00 -3.85
N VAL A 10 -0.17 4.80 -4.31
CA VAL A 10 -0.72 3.53 -3.81
C VAL A 10 -0.37 3.31 -2.34
N LEU A 11 0.87 3.63 -1.96
CA LEU A 11 1.32 3.61 -0.57
C LEU A 11 0.83 4.83 0.22
N GLY A 12 0.21 5.83 -0.41
CA GLY A 12 -0.24 7.06 0.24
C GLY A 12 0.90 7.91 0.83
N VAL A 13 2.10 7.78 0.28
CA VAL A 13 3.31 8.50 0.71
C VAL A 13 3.71 9.52 -0.36
N PRO A 14 4.30 10.66 0.02
CA PRO A 14 4.74 11.63 -0.96
C PRO A 14 5.95 11.10 -1.76
N ARG A 15 6.16 11.60 -2.98
CA ARG A 15 7.30 11.18 -3.83
C ARG A 15 8.68 11.49 -3.23
N ASN A 16 8.74 12.39 -2.24
CA ASN A 16 9.94 12.69 -1.47
C ASN A 16 10.04 11.90 -0.16
N ALA A 17 9.16 10.91 0.07
CA ALA A 17 9.18 10.11 1.28
C ALA A 17 10.50 9.33 1.38
N SER A 18 11.08 9.36 2.58
CA SER A 18 12.26 8.56 2.91
C SER A 18 11.92 7.07 2.95
N ASP A 19 12.92 6.22 2.76
CA ASP A 19 12.80 4.76 2.77
C ASP A 19 12.14 4.24 4.07
N GLU A 20 12.40 4.93 5.19
CA GLU A 20 11.80 4.65 6.49
C GLU A 20 10.29 4.91 6.52
N GLU A 21 9.85 6.00 5.89
CA GLU A 21 8.45 6.40 5.83
C GLU A 21 7.65 5.48 4.90
N ILE A 22 8.26 5.08 3.78
CA ILE A 22 7.75 4.06 2.86
C ILE A 22 7.56 2.73 3.62
N LYS A 23 8.60 2.24 4.31
CA LYS A 23 8.52 0.99 5.09
C LYS A 23 7.48 1.05 6.21
N ARG A 24 7.39 2.17 6.92
CA ARG A 24 6.43 2.36 8.02
C ARG A 24 5.00 2.32 7.49
N THR A 25 4.75 3.01 6.38
CA THR A 25 3.42 3.08 5.76
C THR A 25 3.02 1.76 5.13
N PHE A 26 3.94 1.10 4.42
CA PHE A 26 3.75 -0.25 3.90
C PHE A 26 3.36 -1.24 5.01
N ARG A 27 4.09 -1.28 6.13
CA ARG A 27 3.76 -2.17 7.27
C ARG A 27 2.38 -1.86 7.85
N LYS A 28 2.01 -0.59 7.94
CA LYS A 28 0.71 -0.15 8.45
C LYS A 28 -0.42 -0.55 7.52
N LEU A 29 -0.25 -0.35 6.21
CA LEU A 29 -1.21 -0.76 5.18
C LEU A 29 -1.33 -2.28 5.09
N ALA A 30 -0.20 -3.00 5.09
CA ALA A 30 -0.18 -4.45 5.09
C ALA A 30 -0.92 -5.03 6.31
N PHE A 31 -0.77 -4.44 7.50
CA PHE A 31 -1.52 -4.87 8.68
C PHE A 31 -3.03 -4.55 8.58
N GLN A 32 -3.38 -3.42 7.97
CA GLN A 32 -4.76 -2.95 7.82
C GLN A 32 -5.55 -3.72 6.74
N TYR A 33 -4.86 -4.16 5.68
CA TYR A 33 -5.42 -4.97 4.60
C TYR A 33 -5.06 -6.45 4.73
N HIS A 34 -4.43 -6.87 5.84
CA HIS A 34 -4.04 -8.25 6.04
C HIS A 34 -5.28 -9.16 5.97
N PRO A 35 -5.30 -10.20 5.12
CA PRO A 35 -6.49 -11.04 4.92
C PRO A 35 -6.90 -11.80 6.19
N ASP A 36 -5.95 -12.03 7.11
CA ASP A 36 -6.23 -12.65 8.41
C ASP A 36 -7.05 -11.73 9.34
N HIS A 37 -6.86 -10.41 9.25
CA HIS A 37 -7.57 -9.43 10.08
C HIS A 37 -8.77 -8.81 9.35
N ASN A 38 -8.72 -8.73 8.02
CA ASN A 38 -9.69 -8.04 7.19
C ASN A 38 -10.25 -8.99 6.11
N LYS A 39 -11.34 -9.69 6.44
CA LYS A 39 -12.06 -10.64 5.56
C LYS A 39 -12.96 -9.95 4.52
N ASN A 40 -12.69 -8.71 4.18
CA ASN A 40 -13.53 -7.93 3.27
C ASN A 40 -13.16 -8.29 1.81
N PRO A 41 -14.11 -8.61 0.92
CA PRO A 41 -13.86 -9.09 -0.45
C PRO A 41 -13.21 -8.07 -1.42
N GLY A 42 -12.51 -7.06 -0.92
CA GLY A 42 -11.66 -6.14 -1.69
C GLY A 42 -10.35 -5.77 -0.98
N ALA A 43 -10.08 -6.36 0.21
CA ALA A 43 -8.83 -6.15 0.92
C ALA A 43 -7.65 -6.86 0.23
N GLU A 44 -7.89 -8.03 -0.37
CA GLU A 44 -6.87 -8.74 -1.18
C GLU A 44 -6.43 -7.95 -2.42
N ASP A 45 -7.36 -7.26 -3.09
CA ASP A 45 -7.04 -6.50 -4.30
C ASP A 45 -6.15 -5.29 -3.94
N LYS A 46 -6.52 -4.57 -2.87
CA LYS A 46 -5.70 -3.50 -2.30
C LYS A 46 -4.36 -4.02 -1.78
N PHE A 47 -4.32 -5.18 -1.13
CA PHE A 47 -3.08 -5.77 -0.64
C PHE A 47 -2.15 -6.20 -1.79
N LYS A 48 -2.68 -6.60 -2.94
CA LYS A 48 -1.89 -6.87 -4.16
C LYS A 48 -1.38 -5.61 -4.85
N GLU A 49 -2.01 -4.46 -4.62
CA GLU A 49 -1.54 -3.17 -5.12
C GLU A 49 -0.45 -2.54 -4.23
N ILE A 50 -0.46 -2.81 -2.92
CA ILE A 50 0.47 -2.30 -1.89
C ILE A 50 1.86 -2.96 -1.96
#